data_AF-A0A923TQN9-F1
#
_entry.id   AF-A0A923TQN9-F1
#
_cell.length_a   1.000
_cell.length_b   1.000
_cell.length_c   1.000
_cell.angle_alpha   90.00
_cell.angle_beta   90.00
_cell.angle_gamma   90.00
#
_symmetry.space_group_name_H-M   'P 1'
#
loop_
_entity.id
_entity.type
_entity.pdbx_description
1 polymer ?
#
loop_
_entity_poly.entity_id
_entity_poly.type
_entity_poly.pdbx_seq_one_letter_code
_entity_poly.pdbx_strand_id
1 'polypeptide(L)'
;MRTNIEIDDDLMEGAMRAGHFKTKKDAVEAGLKLLSRQAAYREILKWEGKLQWDEDDEPAALSGGVVRTGGNATVLVANEPAAKSLVKPTAAKVRHGRR
;
A
#
# COMPACT_ATOMS: atom_id res chain seq x y z
N MET A 1 7.76 17.72 12.64
CA MET A 1 8.31 19.02 13.10
C MET A 1 7.62 19.40 14.40
N ARG A 2 8.30 20.07 15.34
CA ARG A 2 7.63 20.59 16.55
C ARG A 2 7.08 21.98 16.25
N THR A 3 5.78 22.16 16.47
CA THR A 3 5.06 23.40 16.23
C THR A 3 4.10 23.64 17.39
N ASN A 4 3.92 24.89 17.78
CA ASN A 4 2.90 25.29 18.74
C ASN A 4 1.71 25.87 17.96
N ILE A 5 0.52 25.33 18.19
CA ILE A 5 -0.73 25.72 17.52
C ILE A 5 -1.85 25.72 18.57
N GLU A 6 -2.80 26.64 18.42
CA GLU A 6 -4.04 26.64 19.21
C GLU A 6 -5.06 25.72 18.54
N ILE A 7 -5.69 24.85 19.32
CA ILE A 7 -6.69 23.87 18.87
C ILE A 7 -7.85 23.93 19.84
N ASP A 8 -9.07 23.89 19.30
CA ASP A 8 -10.30 23.78 20.08
C ASP A 8 -10.30 22.51 20.96
N ASP A 9 -10.69 22.64 22.22
CA ASP A 9 -10.65 21.55 23.20
C ASP A 9 -11.71 20.48 22.91
N ASP A 10 -12.92 20.87 22.49
CA ASP A 10 -14.00 19.95 22.15
C ASP A 10 -13.61 19.11 20.93
N LEU A 11 -12.94 19.74 19.95
CA LEU A 11 -12.39 19.04 18.78
C LEU A 11 -11.34 18.00 19.18
N MET A 12 -10.40 18.38 20.06
CA MET A 12 -9.36 17.47 20.52
C MET A 12 -9.95 16.31 21.33
N GLU A 13 -10.93 16.56 22.20
CA GLU A 13 -11.63 15.51 22.94
C GLU A 13 -12.41 14.57 22.03
N GLY A 14 -13.08 15.11 21.00
CA GLY A 14 -13.72 14.30 19.96
C GLY A 14 -12.74 13.37 19.26
N ALA A 15 -11.58 13.90 18.84
CA ALA A 15 -10.54 13.12 18.19
C ALA A 15 -9.94 12.03 19.11
N MET A 16 -9.66 12.38 20.36
CA MET A 16 -9.13 11.44 21.37
C MET A 16 -10.11 10.29 21.65
N ARG A 17 -11.42 10.60 21.77
CA ARG A 17 -12.47 9.59 21.96
C ARG A 17 -12.65 8.69 20.74
N ALA A 18 -12.64 9.25 19.53
CA ALA A 18 -12.85 8.48 18.30
C ALA A 18 -11.70 7.51 18.01
N GLY A 19 -10.45 7.95 18.19
CA GLY A 19 -9.27 7.16 17.81
C GLY A 19 -8.57 6.42 18.95
N HIS A 20 -9.08 6.50 20.19
CA HIS A 20 -8.48 5.88 21.38
C HIS A 20 -6.97 6.20 21.53
N PHE A 21 -6.60 7.46 21.28
CA PHE A 21 -5.21 7.89 21.30
C PHE A 21 -4.71 8.09 22.73
N LYS A 22 -3.42 7.78 22.98
CA LYS A 22 -2.79 7.98 24.29
C LYS A 22 -2.33 9.42 24.50
N THR A 23 -1.96 10.12 23.43
CA THR A 23 -1.44 11.48 23.50
C THR A 23 -2.11 12.38 22.46
N LYS A 24 -2.22 13.69 22.78
CA LYS A 24 -2.73 14.70 21.85
C LYS A 24 -1.91 14.74 20.54
N LYS A 25 -0.61 14.46 20.62
CA LYS A 25 0.28 14.40 19.44
C LYS A 25 -0.14 13.27 18.49
N ASP A 26 -0.40 12.08 19.02
CA ASP A 26 -0.77 10.92 18.20
C ASP A 26 -2.09 11.16 17.46
N ALA A 27 -3.06 11.79 18.13
CA ALA A 27 -4.34 12.17 17.52
C ALA A 27 -4.14 13.12 16.34
N VAL A 28 -3.29 14.15 16.51
CA VAL A 28 -2.98 15.12 15.45
C VAL A 28 -2.23 14.46 14.29
N GLU A 29 -1.23 13.61 14.56
CA GLU A 29 -0.50 12.88 13.52
C GLU A 29 -1.42 11.93 12.73
N ALA A 30 -2.33 11.23 13.42
CA ALA A 30 -3.32 10.37 12.78
C ALA A 30 -4.27 11.17 11.88
N GLY A 31 -4.77 12.32 12.35
CA GLY A 31 -5.60 13.23 11.57
C GLY A 31 -4.91 13.75 10.31
N LEU A 32 -3.64 14.20 10.44
CA LEU A 32 -2.86 14.67 9.29
C LEU A 32 -2.60 13.57 8.26
N LYS A 33 -2.34 12.34 8.73
CA LYS A 33 -2.17 11.18 7.85
C LYS A 33 -3.46 10.78 7.14
N LEU A 34 -4.61 10.97 7.79
CA LEU A 34 -5.91 10.75 7.15
C LEU A 34 -6.14 11.76 6.02
N LEU A 35 -5.86 13.05 6.25
CA LEU A 35 -5.99 14.09 5.24
C LEU A 35 -5.08 13.82 4.03
N SER A 36 -3.84 13.38 4.24
CA SER A 36 -2.94 13.05 3.13
C SER A 36 -3.46 11.87 2.29
N ARG A 37 -4.05 10.87 2.94
CA ARG A 37 -4.68 9.72 2.25
C ARG A 37 -5.91 10.15 1.46
N GLN A 38 -6.75 11.00 2.04
CA GLN A 38 -7.95 11.51 1.37
C GLN A 38 -7.58 12.32 0.12
N ALA A 39 -6.51 13.12 0.16
CA ALA A 39 -6.01 13.81 -1.02
C ALA A 39 -5.61 12.83 -2.13
N ALA A 40 -4.89 11.75 -1.79
CA ALA A 40 -4.55 10.71 -2.76
C ALA A 40 -5.78 10.03 -3.37
N TYR A 41 -6.80 9.71 -2.56
CA TYR A 41 -8.04 9.14 -3.07
C TYR A 41 -8.80 10.09 -4.00
N ARG A 42 -8.79 11.40 -3.73
CA ARG A 42 -9.38 12.39 -4.63
C ARG A 42 -8.67 12.42 -5.98
N GLU A 43 -7.36 12.23 -6.02
CA GLU A 43 -6.63 12.13 -7.30
C GLU A 43 -7.02 10.87 -8.08
N ILE A 44 -7.21 9.74 -7.40
CA ILE A 44 -7.68 8.49 -8.04
C ILE A 44 -9.09 8.69 -8.62
N LEU A 45 -10.01 9.30 -7.86
CA LEU A 45 -11.37 9.55 -8.31
C LEU A 45 -11.44 10.45 -9.56
N LYS A 46 -10.43 11.29 -9.84
CA LYS A 46 -10.38 12.07 -11.10
C LYS A 46 -10.29 11.20 -12.35
N TRP A 47 -9.84 9.96 -12.21
CA TRP A 47 -9.71 8.99 -13.28
C TRP A 47 -10.92 8.08 -13.43
N GLU A 48 -11.91 8.19 -12.54
CA GLU A 48 -13.18 7.48 -12.65
C GLU A 48 -13.85 7.79 -14.00
N GLY A 49 -14.25 6.75 -14.73
CA GLY A 49 -14.85 6.85 -16.07
C GLY A 49 -13.90 7.25 -17.20
N LYS A 50 -12.62 7.52 -16.90
CA LYS A 50 -11.60 7.86 -17.93
C LYS A 50 -10.69 6.69 -18.28
N LEU A 51 -10.57 5.69 -17.41
CA LEU A 51 -9.84 4.47 -17.76
C LEU A 51 -10.66 3.65 -18.74
N GLN A 52 -10.07 3.41 -19.92
CA GLN A 52 -10.42 2.30 -20.77
C GLN A 52 -9.69 1.09 -20.20
N TRP A 53 -10.45 0.10 -19.76
CA TRP A 53 -9.88 -1.20 -19.40
C TRP A 53 -9.76 -1.99 -20.70
N ASP A 54 -8.55 -2.43 -21.05
CA ASP A 54 -8.37 -3.29 -22.20
C ASP A 54 -9.03 -4.65 -21.90
N GLU A 55 -10.05 -5.01 -22.68
CA GLU A 55 -10.73 -6.31 -22.60
C GLU A 55 -9.97 -7.40 -23.38
N ASP A 56 -8.84 -7.05 -24.01
CA ASP A 56 -8.03 -7.95 -24.85
C ASP A 56 -7.21 -9.00 -24.08
N ASP A 57 -7.33 -9.06 -22.74
CA ASP A 57 -6.91 -10.25 -21.97
C ASP A 57 -7.95 -11.38 -22.12
N GLU A 58 -8.30 -11.72 -23.36
CA GLU A 58 -8.83 -13.04 -23.68
C GLU A 58 -7.75 -14.06 -23.25
N PRO A 59 -8.02 -14.98 -22.30
CA PRO A 59 -7.14 -16.11 -22.11
C PRO A 59 -7.24 -16.94 -23.38
N ALA A 60 -6.36 -16.69 -24.35
CA ALA A 60 -6.21 -17.37 -25.63
C ALA A 60 -5.75 -18.83 -25.46
N ALA A 61 -6.27 -19.52 -24.45
CA ALA A 61 -5.95 -20.89 -24.07
C ALA A 61 -7.20 -21.78 -23.92
N LEU A 62 -8.40 -21.34 -24.32
CA LEU A 62 -9.61 -22.20 -24.27
C LEU A 62 -10.27 -22.50 -25.63
N SER A 63 -9.75 -22.01 -26.76
CA SER A 63 -10.26 -22.37 -28.10
C SER A 63 -9.31 -23.24 -28.95
N GLY A 64 -8.18 -23.67 -28.40
CA GLY A 64 -7.31 -24.66 -29.04
C GLY A 64 -7.87 -26.07 -28.84
N GLY A 65 -8.45 -26.65 -29.90
CA GLY A 65 -9.07 -27.97 -29.89
C GLY A 65 -8.22 -29.02 -29.17
N VAL A 66 -8.89 -29.80 -28.31
CA VAL A 66 -8.32 -30.98 -27.67
C VAL A 66 -7.93 -32.00 -28.75
N VAL A 67 -6.68 -31.95 -29.19
CA VAL A 67 -6.02 -33.08 -29.83
C VAL A 67 -5.46 -33.93 -28.71
N ARG A 68 -6.17 -35.02 -28.38
CA ARG A 68 -5.65 -36.06 -27.50
C ARG A 68 -4.55 -36.80 -28.26
N THR A 69 -3.29 -36.44 -28.03
CA THR A 69 -2.16 -37.34 -28.25
C THR A 69 -1.49 -37.57 -26.91
N GLY A 70 -1.52 -38.82 -26.45
CA GLY A 70 -1.13 -39.20 -25.11
C GLY A 70 0.34 -38.94 -24.79
N GLY A 71 0.60 -38.88 -23.48
CA GLY A 71 1.93 -39.00 -22.89
C GLY A 71 2.56 -37.68 -22.46
N ASN A 72 2.93 -37.62 -21.17
CA ASN A 72 3.65 -36.56 -20.46
C ASN A 72 2.83 -35.29 -20.12
N ALA A 73 2.41 -35.21 -18.86
CA ALA A 73 1.93 -33.98 -18.25
C ALA A 73 3.14 -33.11 -17.82
N THR A 74 3.39 -32.03 -18.55
CA THR A 74 4.29 -30.97 -18.08
C THR A 74 3.49 -30.00 -17.23
N VAL A 75 3.79 -29.98 -15.92
CA VAL A 75 3.21 -29.05 -14.96
C VAL A 75 3.74 -27.64 -15.26
N LEU A 76 2.86 -26.73 -15.70
CA LEU A 76 3.17 -25.32 -15.82
C LEU A 76 3.08 -24.68 -14.43
N VAL A 77 4.22 -24.49 -13.78
CA VAL A 77 4.34 -23.72 -12.53
C VAL A 77 4.26 -22.23 -12.89
N ALA A 78 3.22 -21.55 -12.38
CA ALA A 78 3.11 -20.10 -12.47
C ALA A 78 4.30 -19.45 -11.74
N ASN A 79 5.12 -18.71 -12.48
CA ASN A 79 6.20 -17.91 -11.89
C ASN A 79 5.63 -16.53 -11.54
N GLU A 80 5.26 -16.33 -10.28
CA GLU A 80 4.92 -15.00 -9.76
C GLU A 80 6.18 -14.12 -9.73
N PRO A 81 6.19 -12.94 -10.38
CA PRO A 81 7.35 -12.07 -10.35
C PRO A 81 7.53 -11.52 -8.93
N ALA A 82 8.64 -11.91 -8.29
CA ALA A 82 9.03 -11.41 -6.97
C ALA A 82 9.02 -9.87 -6.96
N ALA A 83 8.11 -9.30 -6.18
CA ALA A 83 8.05 -7.87 -5.93
C ALA A 83 9.41 -7.42 -5.36
N LYS A 84 10.11 -6.54 -6.10
CA LYS A 84 11.37 -5.94 -5.65
C LYS A 84 11.07 -5.05 -4.45
N SER A 85 11.26 -5.57 -3.23
CA SER A 85 11.17 -4.76 -2.03
C SER A 85 12.37 -3.80 -2.01
N LEU A 86 12.09 -2.51 -2.18
CA LEU A 86 13.06 -1.43 -1.98
C LEU A 86 13.22 -1.17 -0.47
N VAL A 87 13.82 -2.12 0.25
CA VAL A 87 14.29 -1.87 1.61
C VAL A 87 15.77 -1.54 1.54
N LYS A 88 16.12 -0.26 1.73
CA LYS A 88 17.51 0.17 1.89
C LYS A 88 18.04 -0.41 3.20
N PRO A 89 19.17 -1.15 3.22
CA PRO A 89 19.76 -1.60 4.47
C PRO A 89 20.32 -0.39 5.23
N THR A 90 19.84 -0.16 6.45
CA THR A 90 20.47 0.75 7.40
C THR A 90 21.79 0.15 7.88
N ALA A 91 22.89 0.88 7.66
CA ALA A 91 24.24 0.49 8.03
C ALA A 91 24.36 0.20 9.54
N ALA A 92 24.81 -1.01 9.88
CA ALA A 92 25.17 -1.38 11.24
C ALA A 92 26.48 -0.68 11.64
N LYS A 93 26.44 0.11 12.72
CA LYS A 93 27.59 0.83 13.26
C LYS A 93 28.47 -0.13 14.08
N VAL A 94 29.67 -0.40 13.59
CA VAL A 94 30.72 -1.18 14.26
C VAL A 94 31.09 -0.52 15.60
N ARG A 95 30.85 -1.22 16.72
CA ARG A 95 31.40 -0.83 18.03
C ARG A 95 32.83 -1.34 18.10
N HIS A 96 33.79 -0.44 17.87
CA HIS A 96 35.19 -0.67 18.20
C HIS A 96 35.34 -0.59 19.73
N GLY A 97 35.43 -1.73 20.40
CA GLY A 97 35.90 -1.80 21.78
C GLY A 97 37.39 -1.50 21.80
N ARG A 98 37.76 -0.30 22.28
CA ARG A 98 39.13 -0.03 22.74
C ARG A 98 39.37 -0.78 24.04
N ARG A 99 40.61 -1.24 24.17
CA ARG A 99 41.28 -1.70 25.40
C ARG A 99 40.92 -0.88 26.63
#